data_AF-A0A962PDF6-F1
#
_entry.id   AF-A0A962PDF6-F1
#
_cell.length_a   1.000
_cell.length_b   1.000
_cell.length_c   1.000
_cell.angle_alpha   90.00
_cell.angle_beta   90.00
_cell.angle_gamma   90.00
#
_symmetry.space_group_name_H-M   'P 1'
#
loop_
_entity.id
_entity.type
_entity.pdbx_description
1 polymer ?
#
loop_
_entity_poly.entity_id
_entity_poly.type
_entity_poly.pdbx_seq_one_letter_code
_entity_poly.pdbx_strand_id
1 'polypeptide(L)'
;MSDERKSRNEKLLFCSFCGKSQHEVTKLIAGPSVYICNECVDLCNDIMAQEPEEAAESAKQKLKDALPVPREIKETLDDYVIGQEKAKKVLAVAVYNHYKRLQAGAKKAVNNKKSTEVELSKSNILLIGPTGSGKTLLAETLARLLDVPFTMADA
;
A
#
# COMPACT_ATOMS: atom_id res chain seq x y z
N MET A 1 -34.87 65.01 -9.19
CA MET A 1 -34.08 63.99 -9.93
C MET A 1 -32.72 63.93 -9.27
N SER A 2 -32.51 62.95 -8.40
CA SER A 2 -31.27 62.78 -7.64
C SER A 2 -30.82 61.33 -7.82
N ASP A 3 -29.67 61.15 -8.47
CA ASP A 3 -29.06 59.86 -8.78
C ASP A 3 -28.64 59.12 -7.51
N GLU A 4 -29.29 57.98 -7.23
CA GLU A 4 -28.85 57.02 -6.21
C GLU A 4 -27.79 56.06 -6.79
N ARG A 5 -26.50 56.37 -6.58
CA ARG A 5 -25.42 55.39 -6.73
C ARG A 5 -25.44 54.43 -5.52
N LYS A 6 -26.19 53.33 -5.63
CA LYS A 6 -26.14 52.18 -4.70
C LYS A 6 -24.78 51.47 -4.79
N SER A 7 -23.87 51.83 -3.89
CA SER A 7 -22.69 51.01 -3.57
C SER A 7 -23.17 49.74 -2.87
N ARG A 8 -23.24 48.63 -3.60
CA ARG A 8 -23.41 47.29 -3.02
C ARG A 8 -22.11 46.94 -2.32
N ASN A 9 -22.13 47.00 -0.99
CA ASN A 9 -21.06 46.53 -0.13
C ASN A 9 -21.05 44.99 -0.15
N GLU A 10 -20.60 44.41 -1.27
CA GLU A 10 -20.26 42.99 -1.36
C GLU A 10 -19.09 42.78 -0.41
N LYS A 11 -19.33 42.06 0.70
CA LYS A 11 -18.30 41.73 1.68
C LYS A 11 -17.19 40.99 0.94
N LEU A 12 -16.08 41.68 0.69
CA LEU A 12 -14.87 41.10 0.13
C LEU A 12 -14.47 39.92 1.01
N LEU A 13 -14.47 38.72 0.44
CA LEU A 13 -14.07 37.50 1.12
C LEU A 13 -12.56 37.34 0.99
N PHE A 14 -11.89 36.97 2.08
CA PHE A 14 -10.45 36.83 2.15
C PHE A 14 -10.07 35.41 2.58
N CYS A 15 -9.01 34.87 1.99
CA CYS A 15 -8.43 33.60 2.42
C CYS A 15 -7.84 33.72 3.83
N SER A 16 -8.22 32.82 4.73
CA SER A 16 -7.74 32.81 6.11
C SER A 16 -6.27 32.40 6.26
N PHE A 17 -5.65 31.84 5.21
CA PHE A 17 -4.26 31.37 5.21
C PHE A 17 -3.28 32.39 4.62
N CYS A 18 -3.61 32.98 3.46
CA CYS A 18 -2.72 33.93 2.77
C CYS A 18 -3.21 35.37 2.72
N GLY A 19 -4.44 35.66 3.18
CA GLY A 19 -5.02 37.00 3.21
C GLY A 19 -5.47 37.57 1.86
N LYS A 20 -5.29 36.83 0.75
CA LYS A 20 -5.71 37.27 -0.59
C LYS A 20 -7.23 37.40 -0.70
N SER A 21 -7.67 38.40 -1.46
CA SER A 21 -9.09 38.63 -1.75
C SER A 21 -9.65 37.60 -2.75
N GLN A 22 -10.97 37.42 -2.79
CA GLN A 22 -11.64 36.55 -3.76
C GLN A 22 -11.31 36.89 -5.23
N HIS A 23 -10.96 38.15 -5.52
CA HIS A 23 -10.61 38.59 -6.87
C HIS A 23 -9.16 38.27 -7.27
N GLU A 24 -8.30 38.03 -6.29
CA GLU A 24 -6.87 37.70 -6.51
C GLU A 24 -6.63 36.21 -6.74
N VAL A 25 -7.63 35.36 -6.49
CA VAL A 25 -7.51 33.90 -6.56
C VAL A 25 -8.54 33.32 -7.50
N THR A 26 -8.17 32.26 -8.24
CA THR A 26 -9.08 31.61 -9.19
C THR A 26 -10.26 30.92 -8.52
N LYS A 27 -10.06 30.37 -7.32
CA LYS A 27 -11.13 29.73 -6.54
C LYS A 27 -10.92 30.01 -5.06
N LEU A 28 -12.01 30.33 -4.36
CA LEU A 28 -12.08 30.48 -2.92
C LEU A 28 -13.17 29.55 -2.39
N ILE A 29 -12.81 28.63 -1.49
CA ILE A 29 -13.70 27.65 -0.88
C ILE A 29 -14.16 28.20 0.47
N ALA A 30 -15.48 28.24 0.69
CA ALA A 30 -16.09 28.74 1.91
C ALA A 30 -16.51 27.58 2.84
N GLY A 31 -16.03 27.62 4.08
CA GLY A 31 -16.51 26.82 5.21
C GLY A 31 -17.36 27.65 6.18
N PRO A 32 -17.88 27.05 7.27
CA PRO A 32 -18.77 27.73 8.22
C PRO A 32 -18.20 29.01 8.84
N SER A 33 -16.88 29.05 9.07
CA SER A 33 -16.19 30.21 9.68
C SER A 33 -14.80 30.47 9.09
N VAL A 34 -14.45 29.83 7.96
CA VAL A 34 -13.09 29.86 7.39
C VAL A 34 -13.16 29.83 5.87
N TYR A 35 -12.20 30.47 5.20
CA TYR A 35 -12.09 30.47 3.74
C TYR A 35 -10.68 30.06 3.34
N ILE A 36 -10.55 29.23 2.30
CA ILE A 36 -9.25 28.78 1.77
C ILE A 36 -9.23 28.91 0.24
N CYS A 37 -8.15 29.46 -0.32
CA CYS A 37 -8.00 29.57 -1.77
C CYS A 37 -7.32 28.34 -2.38
N ASN A 38 -7.41 28.19 -3.71
CA ASN A 38 -6.77 27.08 -4.41
C ASN A 38 -5.26 27.01 -4.16
N GLU A 39 -4.55 28.15 -4.16
CA GLU A 39 -3.10 28.17 -3.93
C GLU A 39 -2.72 27.66 -2.53
N CYS A 40 -3.51 27.99 -1.51
CA CYS A 40 -3.28 27.48 -0.16
C CYS A 40 -3.62 26.00 -0.04
N VAL A 41 -4.64 25.51 -0.76
CA VAL A 41 -4.92 24.07 -0.84
C VAL A 41 -3.76 23.34 -1.49
N ASP A 42 -3.20 23.87 -2.57
CA ASP A 42 -2.06 23.28 -3.28
C ASP A 42 -0.82 23.28 -2.38
N LEU A 43 -0.50 24.40 -1.72
CA LEU A 43 0.61 24.47 -0.78
C LEU A 43 0.41 23.54 0.43
N CYS A 44 -0.80 23.45 0.98
CA CYS A 44 -1.10 22.50 2.05
C CYS A 44 -0.94 21.07 1.56
N ASN A 45 -1.38 20.74 0.35
CA ASN A 45 -1.17 19.41 -0.24
C ASN A 45 0.32 19.13 -0.43
N ASP A 46 1.13 20.11 -0.85
CA ASP A 46 2.58 19.95 -1.01
C ASP A 46 3.27 19.73 0.34
N ILE A 47 2.90 20.48 1.38
CA ILE A 47 3.42 20.31 2.74
C ILE A 47 2.98 18.96 3.33
N MET A 48 1.74 18.53 3.08
CA MET A 48 1.25 17.21 3.50
C MET A 48 1.87 16.06 2.70
N ALA A 49 2.27 16.30 1.45
CA ALA A 49 2.96 15.33 0.60
C ALA A 49 4.47 15.25 0.89
N GLN A 50 5.04 16.29 1.51
CA GLN A 50 6.39 16.29 2.06
C GLN A 50 6.40 15.56 3.42
N GLU A 51 6.26 14.24 3.39
CA GLU A 51 6.69 13.41 4.53
C GLU A 51 8.21 13.56 4.72
N PRO A 52 8.72 13.68 5.96
CA PRO A 52 10.11 14.00 6.27
C PRO A 52 11.05 12.90 5.78
N GLU A 53 11.83 13.11 4.71
CA GLU A 53 13.03 12.35 4.26
C GLU A 53 13.02 10.80 4.32
N GLU A 54 11.91 10.16 4.66
CA GLU A 54 11.64 8.71 4.62
C GLU A 54 11.18 8.31 3.21
N ALA A 55 11.00 9.27 2.29
CA ALA A 55 10.63 9.03 0.91
C ALA A 55 11.76 8.34 0.09
N ALA A 56 13.02 8.35 0.53
CA ALA A 56 14.05 7.48 -0.03
C ALA A 56 13.83 5.99 0.37
N GLU A 57 13.14 5.74 1.48
CA GLU A 57 12.64 4.42 1.84
C GLU A 57 11.39 4.06 1.03
N SER A 58 10.56 5.00 0.55
CA SER A 58 9.36 4.67 -0.24
C SER A 58 9.64 3.93 -1.57
N ALA A 59 10.82 4.14 -2.19
CA ALA A 59 11.27 3.31 -3.30
C ALA A 59 11.64 1.89 -2.83
N LYS A 60 12.28 1.75 -1.67
CA LYS A 60 12.52 0.47 -1.00
C LYS A 60 11.23 -0.16 -0.44
N GLN A 61 10.19 0.61 -0.13
CA GLN A 61 8.93 0.17 0.46
C GLN A 61 7.96 -0.33 -0.62
N LYS A 62 7.93 0.30 -1.80
CA LYS A 62 7.30 -0.27 -3.00
C LYS A 62 7.97 -1.60 -3.41
N LEU A 63 9.26 -1.77 -3.11
CA LEU A 63 10.00 -3.02 -3.23
C LEU A 63 9.70 -4.01 -2.10
N LYS A 64 9.36 -3.55 -0.88
CA LYS A 64 8.84 -4.40 0.22
C LYS A 64 7.40 -4.87 -0.02
N ASP A 65 6.58 -4.09 -0.73
CA ASP A 65 5.22 -4.48 -1.13
C ASP A 65 5.18 -5.42 -2.34
N ALA A 66 6.25 -5.45 -3.12
CA ALA A 66 6.40 -6.35 -4.24
C ALA A 66 6.79 -7.74 -3.73
N LEU A 67 5.79 -8.63 -3.68
CA LEU A 67 6.03 -10.04 -3.40
C LEU A 67 7.10 -10.61 -4.32
N PRO A 68 8.17 -11.24 -3.78
CA PRO A 68 9.23 -11.81 -4.59
C PRO A 68 8.66 -12.85 -5.55
N VAL A 69 9.14 -12.88 -6.78
CA VAL A 69 8.60 -13.82 -7.76
C VAL A 69 9.00 -15.25 -7.38
N PRO A 70 8.25 -16.29 -7.79
CA PRO A 70 8.56 -17.67 -7.42
C PRO A 70 9.98 -18.12 -7.79
N ARG A 71 10.62 -17.49 -8.79
CA ARG A 71 12.02 -17.76 -9.13
C ARG A 71 12.99 -17.26 -8.06
N GLU A 72 12.82 -16.02 -7.60
CA GLU A 72 13.63 -15.41 -6.54
C GLU A 72 13.49 -16.16 -5.20
N ILE A 73 12.26 -16.58 -4.86
CA ILE A 73 12.02 -17.40 -3.66
C ILE A 73 12.79 -18.72 -3.77
N LYS A 74 12.74 -19.36 -4.94
CA LYS A 74 13.42 -20.64 -5.18
C LYS A 74 14.94 -20.47 -5.16
N GLU A 75 15.47 -19.41 -5.76
CA GLU A 75 16.91 -19.08 -5.72
C GLU A 75 17.38 -18.86 -4.28
N THR A 76 16.63 -18.12 -3.47
CA THR A 76 17.01 -17.95 -2.06
C THR A 76 16.95 -19.26 -1.28
N LEU A 77 16.01 -20.17 -1.60
CA LEU A 77 15.99 -21.51 -1.00
C LEU A 77 17.14 -22.40 -1.50
N ASP A 78 17.66 -22.15 -2.71
CA ASP A 78 18.81 -22.86 -3.28
C ASP A 78 20.10 -22.59 -2.48
N ASP A 79 20.22 -21.43 -1.83
CA ASP A 79 21.38 -21.08 -0.99
C ASP A 79 21.47 -21.88 0.32
N TYR A 80 20.33 -22.36 0.86
CA TYR A 80 20.29 -23.03 2.16
C TYR A 80 20.01 -24.53 2.08
N VAL A 81 19.23 -24.97 1.08
CA VAL A 81 18.83 -26.37 0.93
C VAL A 81 19.37 -26.87 -0.39
N ILE A 82 20.22 -27.89 -0.39
CA ILE A 82 20.79 -28.42 -1.63
C ILE A 82 19.86 -29.49 -2.24
N GLY A 83 19.59 -29.38 -3.54
CA GLY A 83 18.67 -30.26 -4.26
C GLY A 83 17.19 -30.01 -3.95
N GLN A 84 16.37 -31.06 -3.89
CA GLN A 84 14.92 -30.94 -3.60
C GLN A 84 14.15 -29.98 -4.53
N GLU A 85 14.54 -29.91 -5.81
CA GLU A 85 14.02 -28.97 -6.81
C GLU A 85 12.49 -28.92 -6.88
N LYS A 86 11.85 -30.09 -6.83
CA LYS A 86 10.38 -30.21 -6.88
C LYS A 86 9.74 -29.54 -5.66
N ALA A 87 10.28 -29.77 -4.46
CA ALA A 87 9.74 -29.21 -3.24
C ALA A 87 9.89 -27.68 -3.22
N LYS A 88 11.07 -27.16 -3.59
CA LYS A 88 11.33 -25.71 -3.66
C LYS A 88 10.40 -25.01 -4.64
N LYS A 89 10.19 -25.58 -5.83
CA LYS A 89 9.28 -25.02 -6.84
C LYS A 89 7.83 -24.98 -6.33
N VAL A 90 7.36 -26.05 -5.68
CA VAL A 90 6.01 -26.12 -5.11
C VAL A 90 5.84 -25.09 -4.00
N LEU A 91 6.81 -24.99 -3.08
CA LEU A 91 6.80 -24.01 -1.99
C LEU A 91 6.79 -22.58 -2.51
N ALA A 92 7.68 -22.24 -3.44
CA ALA A 92 7.77 -20.90 -4.01
C ALA A 92 6.46 -20.45 -4.67
N VAL A 93 5.82 -21.33 -5.47
CA VAL A 93 4.53 -21.01 -6.11
C VAL A 93 3.41 -20.90 -5.08
N ALA A 94 3.34 -21.83 -4.12
CA ALA A 94 2.29 -21.84 -3.12
C ALA A 94 2.31 -20.59 -2.22
N VAL A 95 3.49 -20.16 -1.82
CA VAL A 95 3.70 -18.94 -1.02
C VAL A 95 3.34 -17.71 -1.82
N TYR A 96 3.86 -17.59 -3.04
CA TYR A 96 3.52 -16.46 -3.91
C TYR A 96 2.01 -16.33 -4.08
N ASN A 97 1.32 -17.45 -4.33
CA ASN A 97 -0.14 -17.47 -4.45
C ASN A 97 -0.84 -17.17 -3.12
N HIS A 98 -0.30 -17.62 -1.98
CA HIS A 98 -0.83 -17.32 -0.65
C HIS A 98 -0.92 -15.81 -0.41
N TYR A 99 0.17 -15.08 -0.63
CA TYR A 99 0.17 -13.64 -0.43
C TYR A 99 -0.59 -12.88 -1.52
N LYS A 100 -0.55 -13.35 -2.77
CA LYS A 100 -1.38 -12.77 -3.84
C LYS A 100 -2.87 -12.82 -3.47
N ARG A 101 -3.30 -13.91 -2.85
CA ARG A 101 -4.65 -14.06 -2.31
C ARG A 101 -4.92 -13.10 -1.14
N LEU A 102 -3.98 -12.92 -0.20
CA LEU A 102 -4.12 -11.95 0.90
C LEU A 102 -4.26 -10.52 0.38
N GLN A 103 -3.41 -10.10 -0.57
CA GLN A 103 -3.48 -8.78 -1.18
C GLN A 103 -4.78 -8.56 -1.96
N ALA A 104 -5.29 -9.60 -2.64
CA ALA A 104 -6.59 -9.53 -3.32
C ALA A 104 -7.75 -9.36 -2.32
N GLY A 105 -7.69 -10.02 -1.17
CA GLY A 105 -8.65 -9.84 -0.07
C GLY A 105 -8.62 -8.43 0.52
N ALA A 106 -7.42 -7.89 0.78
CA ALA A 106 -7.25 -6.55 1.32
C ALA A 106 -7.77 -5.44 0.37
N LYS A 107 -7.53 -5.58 -0.94
CA LYS A 107 -8.00 -4.61 -1.96
C LYS A 107 -9.52 -4.60 -2.14
N LYS A 108 -10.22 -5.71 -1.86
CA LYS A 108 -11.69 -5.79 -1.88
C LYS A 108 -12.33 -5.02 -0.71
N ALA A 109 -11.67 -4.91 0.45
CA ALA A 109 -12.18 -4.16 1.59
C ALA A 109 -12.17 -2.63 1.38
N VAL A 110 -11.23 -2.12 0.56
CA VAL A 110 -11.06 -0.68 0.31
C VAL A 110 -11.92 -0.18 -0.85
N ASN A 111 -12.06 -0.99 -1.91
CA ASN A 111 -12.86 -0.65 -3.07
C ASN A 111 -14.20 -1.37 -3.01
N ASN A 112 -15.26 -0.67 -2.60
CA ASN A 112 -16.65 -1.14 -2.50
C ASN A 112 -17.30 -1.44 -3.88
N LYS A 113 -16.51 -1.92 -4.84
CA LYS A 113 -16.91 -2.24 -6.22
C LYS A 113 -17.26 -3.73 -6.27
N LYS A 114 -18.53 -4.03 -6.59
CA LYS A 114 -19.05 -5.35 -7.01
C LYS A 114 -18.31 -5.86 -8.25
N SER A 115 -17.07 -6.33 -8.08
CA SER A 115 -16.46 -7.26 -9.02
C SER A 115 -16.93 -8.66 -8.64
N THR A 116 -17.23 -9.49 -9.65
CA THR A 116 -17.62 -10.89 -9.47
C THR A 116 -16.73 -11.56 -8.43
N GLU A 117 -17.35 -11.98 -7.33
CA GLU A 117 -16.67 -12.46 -6.15
C GLU A 117 -16.06 -13.84 -6.44
N VAL A 118 -14.83 -13.84 -6.97
CA VAL A 118 -14.09 -15.08 -7.15
C VAL A 118 -13.54 -15.51 -5.80
N GLU A 119 -14.03 -16.64 -5.31
CA GLU A 119 -13.51 -17.32 -4.13
C GLU A 119 -12.16 -17.96 -4.45
N LEU A 120 -11.12 -17.62 -3.69
CA LEU A 120 -9.78 -18.18 -3.86
C LEU A 120 -9.53 -19.25 -2.78
N SER A 121 -9.44 -20.51 -3.20
CA SER A 121 -9.21 -21.64 -2.29
C SER A 121 -7.80 -21.63 -1.67
N LYS A 122 -7.65 -22.27 -0.50
CA LYS A 122 -6.34 -22.46 0.16
C LYS A 122 -5.71 -23.76 -0.33
N SER A 123 -4.47 -23.69 -0.81
CA SER A 123 -3.67 -24.87 -1.10
C SER A 123 -2.69 -25.11 0.06
N ASN A 124 -2.98 -26.09 0.90
CA ASN A 124 -2.02 -26.59 1.89
C ASN A 124 -1.01 -27.52 1.22
N ILE A 125 0.18 -27.67 1.80
CA ILE A 125 1.27 -28.49 1.26
C ILE A 125 1.55 -29.63 2.23
N LEU A 126 1.69 -30.84 1.69
CA LEU A 126 2.22 -31.99 2.41
C LEU A 126 3.64 -32.29 1.90
N LEU A 127 4.63 -32.22 2.77
CA LEU A 127 6.02 -32.53 2.45
C LEU A 127 6.34 -33.97 2.87
N ILE A 128 6.64 -34.83 1.90
CA ILE A 128 7.02 -36.23 2.12
C ILE A 128 8.49 -36.41 1.73
N GLY A 129 9.28 -37.01 2.61
CA GLY A 129 10.69 -37.30 2.35
C GLY A 129 11.37 -37.99 3.53
N PRO A 130 12.53 -38.63 3.32
CA PRO A 130 13.27 -39.35 4.36
C PRO A 130 13.71 -38.43 5.50
N THR A 131 14.12 -39.00 6.62
CA THR A 131 14.74 -38.24 7.72
C THR A 131 15.98 -37.49 7.23
N GLY A 132 16.23 -36.29 7.77
CA GLY A 132 17.39 -35.48 7.38
C GLY A 132 17.37 -34.84 5.98
N SER A 133 16.29 -34.98 5.21
CA SER A 133 16.18 -34.39 3.84
C SER A 133 15.97 -32.87 3.78
N GLY A 134 15.99 -32.17 4.92
CA GLY A 134 15.84 -30.71 4.96
C GLY A 134 14.39 -30.19 4.97
N LYS A 135 13.39 -31.04 5.27
CA LYS A 135 11.97 -30.62 5.36
C LYS A 135 11.75 -29.45 6.34
N THR A 136 12.30 -29.56 7.55
CA THR A 136 12.21 -28.52 8.58
C THR A 136 12.99 -27.27 8.16
N LEU A 137 14.20 -27.45 7.63
CA LEU A 137 15.05 -26.35 7.15
C LEU A 137 14.40 -25.56 6.01
N LEU A 138 13.67 -26.21 5.10
CA LEU A 138 12.88 -25.55 4.06
C LEU A 138 11.84 -24.61 4.68
N ALA A 139 11.10 -25.07 5.70
CA ALA A 139 10.07 -24.27 6.35
C ALA A 139 10.66 -23.07 7.11
N GLU A 140 11.73 -23.28 7.88
CA GLU A 140 12.41 -22.23 8.63
C GLU A 140 13.05 -21.18 7.73
N THR A 141 13.70 -21.59 6.64
CA THR A 141 14.33 -20.67 5.69
C THR A 141 13.27 -19.84 4.98
N LEU A 142 12.14 -20.45 4.64
CA LEU A 142 11.03 -19.75 4.00
C LEU A 142 10.40 -18.71 4.94
N ALA A 143 10.25 -19.03 6.24
CA ALA A 143 9.77 -18.08 7.24
C ALA A 143 10.71 -16.87 7.40
N ARG A 144 12.03 -17.12 7.48
CA ARG A 144 13.05 -16.07 7.56
C ARG A 144 13.07 -15.17 6.32
N LEU A 145 12.89 -15.75 5.13
CA LEU A 145 12.86 -15.00 3.87
C LEU A 145 11.69 -14.01 3.81
N LEU A 146 10.53 -14.42 4.30
CA LEU A 146 9.28 -13.68 4.14
C LEU A 146 8.93 -12.78 5.32
N ASP A 147 9.77 -12.80 6.36
CA ASP A 147 9.59 -12.05 7.61
C ASP A 147 8.17 -12.19 8.18
N VAL A 148 7.69 -13.43 8.29
CA VAL A 148 6.34 -13.73 8.82
C VAL A 148 6.35 -14.62 10.06
N PRO A 149 5.33 -14.50 10.91
CA PRO A 149 5.16 -15.38 12.06
C PRO A 149 5.16 -16.84 11.62
N PHE A 150 6.04 -17.62 12.24
CA PHE A 150 6.21 -19.04 11.96
C PHE A 150 6.10 -19.84 13.24
N THR A 151 5.26 -20.87 13.21
CA THR A 151 5.06 -21.79 14.32
C THR A 151 5.40 -23.19 13.84
N MET A 152 6.25 -23.88 14.58
CA MET A 152 6.52 -25.29 14.41
C MET A 152 5.76 -26.06 15.49
N ALA A 153 4.97 -27.05 15.07
CA ALA A 153 4.29 -27.97 15.96
C ALA A 153 4.74 -29.39 15.61
N ASP A 154 5.04 -30.18 16.63
CA ASP A 154 5.25 -31.62 16.49
C ASP A 154 3.91 -32.33 16.78
N ALA A 155 3.62 -33.39 16.04
CA ALA A 155 2.32 -34.07 16.05
C ALA A 155 2.37 -35.41 16.79
#